data_AF-A0A0F9NKX6-F1
#
_entry.id   AF-A0A0F9NKX6-F1
#
_cell.length_a   1.000
_cell.length_b   1.000
_cell.length_c   1.000
_cell.angle_alpha   90.00
_cell.angle_beta   90.00
_cell.angle_gamma   90.00
#
_symmetry.space_group_name_H-M   'P 1'
#
loop_
_entity.id
_entity.type
_entity.pdbx_description
1 polymer ?
#
loop_
_entity_poly.entity_id
_entity_poly.type
_entity_poly.pdbx_seq_one_letter_code
_entity_poly.pdbx_strand_id
1 'polypeptide(L)'
;MTKIFGQDGEILAEVDGLDGDAMRGTNLALLAANYAIERGTDNAALASSWTAALATALANYTAVRAGYLDELAAANIPTDIGENSDNHDGTTLFGRLRELIEHAHTAQKVYPTLADGVTITTGAGDWGLGTITEIVPANAISTEFDIHEVLVEDVNTQDKTYQLILYYGGSDTECVRVRFAATSNKGGVPAQFAMTPLIPANSRIRGQLAIEDGGSKTIKLSLRYHDYD
;
A
#
# COMPACT_ATOMS: atom_id res chain seq x y z
N MET A 1 -65.59 -27.46 -19.85
CA MET A 1 -65.16 -28.17 -18.64
C MET A 1 -63.78 -28.73 -18.93
N THR A 2 -62.73 -27.96 -18.62
CA THR A 2 -61.35 -28.27 -19.02
C THR A 2 -60.57 -28.59 -17.75
N LYS A 3 -60.14 -29.85 -17.60
CA LYS A 3 -59.30 -30.32 -16.50
C LYS A 3 -57.87 -29.87 -16.73
N ILE A 4 -57.30 -29.15 -15.76
CA ILE A 4 -55.88 -28.81 -15.68
C ILE A 4 -55.18 -29.96 -14.94
N PHE A 5 -54.18 -30.56 -15.57
CA PHE A 5 -53.22 -31.48 -14.94
C PHE A 5 -52.14 -30.66 -14.24
N GLY A 6 -51.97 -30.82 -12.93
CA GLY A 6 -50.79 -30.34 -12.21
C GLY A 6 -49.80 -31.49 -12.10
N GLN A 7 -48.75 -31.46 -12.93
CA GLN A 7 -47.63 -32.38 -12.89
C GLN A 7 -46.60 -31.94 -11.85
N ASP A 8 -46.07 -32.95 -11.17
CA ASP A 8 -44.89 -32.93 -10.31
C ASP A 8 -43.70 -32.29 -11.04
N GLY A 9 -43.26 -31.10 -10.64
CA GLY A 9 -42.21 -30.43 -11.43
C GLY A 9 -41.36 -29.34 -10.78
N GLU A 10 -41.72 -28.78 -9.62
CA GLU A 10 -40.97 -27.62 -9.08
C GLU A 10 -40.81 -27.68 -7.56
N ILE A 11 -39.92 -28.55 -7.09
CA ILE A 11 -39.20 -28.33 -5.83
C ILE A 11 -37.72 -28.59 -6.09
N LEU A 12 -37.09 -27.70 -6.85
CA LEU A 12 -35.64 -27.52 -6.82
C LEU A 12 -35.39 -26.03 -6.80
N ALA A 13 -35.65 -25.42 -5.64
CA ALA A 13 -35.09 -24.12 -5.36
C ALA A 13 -33.56 -24.29 -5.40
N GLU A 14 -32.93 -23.67 -6.40
CA GLU A 14 -31.51 -23.31 -6.36
C GLU A 14 -31.29 -22.58 -5.03
N VAL A 15 -30.65 -23.27 -4.10
CA VAL A 15 -30.06 -22.61 -2.95
C VAL A 15 -28.75 -22.02 -3.48
N ASP A 16 -28.82 -20.77 -3.93
CA ASP A 16 -27.65 -20.02 -4.37
C ASP A 16 -26.54 -20.11 -3.32
N GLY A 17 -25.38 -20.63 -3.73
CA GLY A 17 -24.18 -20.74 -2.90
C GLY A 17 -23.87 -22.13 -2.35
N LEU A 18 -24.71 -23.14 -2.57
CA LEU A 18 -24.33 -24.55 -2.37
C LEU A 18 -23.94 -25.12 -3.72
N ASP A 19 -22.72 -25.65 -3.86
CA ASP A 19 -22.26 -26.30 -5.09
C ASP A 19 -23.25 -27.41 -5.49
N GLY A 20 -24.07 -27.09 -6.49
CA GLY A 20 -25.19 -27.92 -6.92
C GLY A 20 -24.74 -29.29 -7.40
N ASP A 21 -23.49 -29.46 -7.80
CA ASP A 21 -22.97 -30.74 -8.30
C ASP A 21 -22.73 -31.74 -7.15
N ALA A 22 -22.22 -31.29 -6.01
CA ALA A 22 -22.03 -32.14 -4.83
C ALA A 22 -23.37 -32.57 -4.20
N MET A 23 -24.36 -31.68 -4.17
CA MET A 23 -25.72 -32.00 -3.71
C MET A 23 -26.49 -32.88 -4.71
N ARG A 24 -26.33 -32.65 -6.02
CA ARG A 24 -26.92 -33.50 -7.07
C ARG A 24 -26.40 -34.93 -6.98
N GLY A 25 -25.09 -35.13 -6.78
CA GLY A 25 -24.52 -36.47 -6.61
C GLY A 25 -25.08 -37.22 -5.40
N THR A 26 -25.25 -36.52 -4.27
CA THR A 26 -25.80 -37.09 -3.03
C THR A 26 -27.29 -37.44 -3.16
N ASN A 27 -28.08 -36.55 -3.76
CA ASN A 27 -29.51 -36.79 -4.01
C ASN A 27 -29.74 -37.96 -4.99
N LEU A 28 -28.91 -38.11 -6.02
CA LEU A 28 -28.99 -39.22 -6.97
C LEU A 28 -28.64 -40.57 -6.30
N ALA A 29 -27.63 -40.58 -5.42
CA ALA A 29 -27.27 -41.80 -4.66
C ALA A 29 -28.38 -42.21 -3.68
N LEU A 30 -29.01 -41.26 -3.00
CA LEU A 30 -30.11 -41.52 -2.07
C LEU A 30 -31.38 -41.99 -2.81
N LEU A 31 -31.67 -41.39 -3.97
CA LEU A 31 -32.79 -41.78 -4.83
C LEU A 31 -32.59 -43.21 -5.40
N ALA A 32 -31.37 -43.56 -5.80
CA ALA A 32 -31.04 -44.91 -6.25
C ALA A 32 -31.19 -45.96 -5.13
N ALA A 33 -30.85 -45.61 -3.89
CA ALA A 33 -31.08 -46.47 -2.73
C ALA A 33 -32.59 -46.65 -2.45
N ASN A 34 -33.39 -45.58 -2.54
CA ASN A 34 -34.85 -45.66 -2.42
C ASN A 34 -35.49 -46.52 -3.52
N TYR A 35 -35.00 -46.42 -4.76
CA TYR A 35 -35.50 -47.24 -5.87
C TYR A 35 -35.16 -48.73 -5.71
N ALA A 36 -34.13 -49.08 -4.93
CA ALA A 36 -33.83 -50.46 -4.56
C ALA A 36 -34.80 -51.02 -3.50
N ILE A 37 -35.30 -50.17 -2.59
CA ILE A 37 -36.33 -50.52 -1.59
C ILE A 37 -37.62 -50.95 -2.29
N GLU A 38 -38.06 -50.19 -3.30
CA GLU A 38 -39.32 -50.43 -3.99
C GLU A 38 -39.36 -51.75 -4.78
N ARG A 39 -38.20 -52.35 -5.08
CA ARG A 39 -38.11 -53.61 -5.85
C ARG A 39 -38.02 -54.88 -4.99
N GLY A 40 -38.15 -54.79 -3.66
CA GLY A 40 -38.22 -55.96 -2.78
C GLY A 40 -36.94 -56.79 -2.73
N THR A 41 -35.78 -56.13 -2.64
CA THR A 41 -34.47 -56.79 -2.46
C THR A 41 -34.29 -57.25 -1.01
N ASP A 42 -33.57 -58.36 -0.81
CA ASP A 42 -33.23 -58.90 0.52
C ASP A 42 -32.60 -57.80 1.40
N ASN A 43 -32.98 -57.73 2.68
CA ASN A 43 -32.53 -56.71 3.64
C ASN A 43 -31.00 -56.48 3.65
N ALA A 44 -30.20 -57.49 3.31
CA ALA A 44 -28.75 -57.39 3.21
C ALA A 44 -28.28 -56.55 2.01
N ALA A 45 -28.91 -56.69 0.84
CA ALA A 45 -28.61 -55.90 -0.34
C ALA A 45 -28.99 -54.42 -0.12
N LEU A 46 -30.09 -54.19 0.59
CA LEU A 46 -30.51 -52.85 1.00
C LEU A 46 -29.51 -52.21 1.98
N ALA A 47 -29.11 -52.93 3.03
CA ALA A 47 -28.11 -52.41 3.97
C ALA A 47 -26.78 -52.07 3.28
N SER A 48 -26.37 -52.89 2.31
CA SER A 48 -25.18 -52.64 1.49
C SER A 48 -25.30 -51.37 0.64
N SER A 49 -26.43 -51.17 -0.06
CA SER A 49 -26.64 -49.98 -0.91
C SER A 49 -26.70 -48.69 -0.09
N TRP A 50 -27.35 -48.72 1.08
CA TRP A 50 -27.37 -47.58 2.01
C TRP A 50 -25.97 -47.25 2.55
N THR A 51 -25.20 -48.28 2.92
CA THR A 51 -23.83 -48.08 3.41
C THR A 51 -22.94 -47.46 2.32
N ALA A 52 -23.06 -47.93 1.08
CA ALA A 52 -22.31 -47.38 -0.06
C ALA A 52 -22.71 -45.94 -0.41
N ALA A 53 -24.02 -45.63 -0.36
CA ALA A 53 -24.52 -44.28 -0.58
C ALA A 53 -24.04 -43.32 0.50
N LEU A 54 -24.09 -43.73 1.77
CA LEU A 54 -23.59 -42.93 2.90
C LEU A 54 -22.07 -42.71 2.81
N ALA A 55 -21.31 -43.74 2.45
CA ALA A 55 -19.86 -43.63 2.26
C ALA A 55 -19.52 -42.62 1.14
N THR A 56 -20.25 -42.66 0.02
CA THR A 56 -20.11 -41.70 -1.08
C THR A 56 -20.43 -40.27 -0.62
N ALA A 57 -21.56 -40.09 0.07
CA ALA A 57 -21.97 -38.79 0.59
C ALA A 57 -20.93 -38.20 1.56
N LEU A 58 -20.40 -39.04 2.47
CA LEU A 58 -19.37 -38.63 3.42
C LEU A 58 -18.05 -38.28 2.73
N ALA A 59 -17.64 -39.04 1.71
CA ALA A 59 -16.45 -38.75 0.92
C ALA A 59 -16.59 -37.41 0.18
N ASN A 60 -17.73 -37.17 -0.48
CA ASN A 60 -18.00 -35.91 -1.17
C ASN A 60 -18.01 -34.73 -0.20
N TYR A 61 -18.71 -34.84 0.93
CA TYR A 61 -18.72 -33.82 1.97
C TYR A 61 -17.31 -33.51 2.49
N THR A 62 -16.51 -34.55 2.74
CA THR A 62 -15.13 -34.40 3.23
C THR A 62 -14.25 -33.68 2.20
N ALA A 63 -14.40 -34.02 0.91
CA ALA A 63 -13.65 -33.38 -0.18
C ALA A 63 -14.02 -31.89 -0.33
N VAL A 64 -15.32 -31.56 -0.33
CA VAL A 64 -15.79 -30.16 -0.40
C VAL A 64 -15.32 -29.36 0.82
N ARG A 65 -15.44 -29.93 2.03
CA ARG A 65 -14.94 -29.30 3.25
C ARG A 65 -13.43 -29.08 3.20
N ALA A 66 -12.66 -30.02 2.66
CA ALA A 66 -11.21 -29.86 2.49
C ALA A 66 -10.91 -28.72 1.51
N GLY A 67 -11.60 -28.65 0.37
CA GLY A 67 -11.45 -27.54 -0.60
C GLY A 67 -11.71 -26.17 0.03
N TYR A 68 -12.79 -26.02 0.81
CA TYR A 68 -13.05 -24.76 1.50
C TYR A 68 -12.00 -24.40 2.55
N LEU A 69 -11.42 -25.38 3.24
CA LEU A 69 -10.33 -25.14 4.18
C LEU A 69 -9.04 -24.74 3.48
N ASP A 70 -8.75 -25.33 2.31
CA ASP A 70 -7.60 -24.97 1.47
C ASP A 70 -7.75 -23.54 0.93
N GLU A 71 -8.95 -23.16 0.47
CA GLU A 71 -9.26 -21.79 0.03
C GLU A 71 -9.10 -20.78 1.18
N LEU A 72 -9.63 -21.10 2.37
CA LEU A 72 -9.51 -20.24 3.55
C LEU A 72 -8.06 -20.10 4.01
N ALA A 73 -7.27 -21.17 3.94
CA ALA A 73 -5.84 -21.14 4.24
C ALA A 73 -5.06 -20.33 3.20
N ALA A 74 -5.41 -20.45 1.91
CA ALA A 74 -4.79 -19.70 0.82
C ALA A 74 -5.07 -18.20 0.90
N ALA A 75 -6.24 -17.80 1.44
CA ALA A 75 -6.58 -16.39 1.62
C ALA A 75 -5.67 -15.66 2.62
N ASN A 76 -4.97 -16.38 3.51
CA ASN A 76 -3.93 -15.87 4.42
C ASN A 76 -4.26 -14.54 5.15
N ILE A 77 -5.56 -14.31 5.41
CA ILE A 77 -6.10 -13.03 5.90
C ILE A 77 -5.39 -12.49 7.14
N PRO A 78 -5.04 -13.30 8.16
CA PRO A 78 -4.32 -12.80 9.33
C PRO A 78 -2.97 -12.18 8.97
N THR A 79 -2.26 -12.74 7.99
CA THR A 79 -0.96 -12.22 7.54
C THR A 79 -1.12 -10.90 6.78
N ASP A 80 -2.17 -10.76 5.99
CA ASP A 80 -2.42 -9.52 5.23
C ASP A 80 -2.88 -8.37 6.15
N ILE A 81 -3.70 -8.67 7.17
CA ILE A 81 -4.14 -7.68 8.16
C ILE A 81 -2.99 -7.28 9.09
N GLY A 82 -2.24 -8.25 9.59
CA GLY A 82 -1.14 -8.04 10.53
C GLY A 82 -1.55 -8.06 12.00
N GLU A 83 -0.63 -7.64 12.86
CA GLU A 83 -0.79 -7.58 14.32
C GLU A 83 -0.61 -6.15 14.84
N ASN A 84 -1.15 -5.86 16.03
CA ASN A 84 -1.02 -4.53 16.65
C ASN A 84 0.43 -4.15 16.98
N SER A 85 1.35 -5.12 16.97
CA SER A 85 2.78 -4.91 17.16
C SER A 85 3.52 -4.57 15.87
N ASP A 86 2.85 -4.58 14.71
CA ASP A 86 3.47 -4.20 13.45
C ASP A 86 3.98 -2.76 13.54
N ASN A 87 5.16 -2.53 12.97
CA ASN A 87 5.76 -1.21 12.81
C ASN A 87 5.48 -0.68 11.40
N HIS A 88 5.89 0.55 11.11
CA HIS A 88 5.70 1.18 9.81
C HIS A 88 6.45 0.47 8.67
N ASP A 89 7.45 -0.38 8.99
CA ASP A 89 8.14 -1.24 8.02
C ASP A 89 7.29 -2.44 7.56
N GLY A 90 6.20 -2.74 8.25
CA GLY A 90 5.32 -3.86 7.96
C GLY A 90 4.58 -3.69 6.63
N THR A 91 4.50 -4.77 5.84
CA THR A 91 3.68 -4.79 4.61
C THR A 91 2.19 -5.05 4.86
N THR A 92 1.82 -5.25 6.12
CA THR A 92 0.45 -5.54 6.56
C THR A 92 -0.40 -4.27 6.54
N LEU A 93 -1.72 -4.42 6.59
CA LEU A 93 -2.63 -3.28 6.70
C LEU A 93 -2.33 -2.44 7.96
N PHE A 94 -2.06 -3.08 9.09
CA PHE A 94 -1.72 -2.38 10.33
C PHE A 94 -0.37 -1.67 10.26
N GLY A 95 0.66 -2.25 9.63
CA GLY A 95 1.93 -1.57 9.38
C GLY A 95 1.75 -0.30 8.54
N ARG A 96 0.99 -0.39 7.44
CA ARG A 96 0.68 0.77 6.57
C ARG A 96 -0.17 1.83 7.25
N LEU A 97 -1.13 1.43 8.08
CA LEU A 97 -1.93 2.38 8.85
C LEU A 97 -1.07 3.11 9.89
N ARG A 98 -0.12 2.42 10.51
CA ARG A 98 0.82 3.02 11.44
C ARG A 98 1.75 4.02 10.75
N GLU A 99 2.31 3.66 9.59
CA GLU A 99 3.08 4.58 8.74
C GLU A 99 2.29 5.87 8.44
N LEU A 100 1.01 5.75 8.09
CA LEU A 100 0.13 6.89 7.85
C LEU A 100 -0.12 7.73 9.12
N ILE A 101 -0.34 7.08 10.27
CA ILE A 101 -0.55 7.78 11.54
C ILE A 101 0.69 8.58 11.91
N GLU A 102 1.88 7.98 11.78
CA GLU A 102 3.15 8.64 12.05
C GLU A 102 3.34 9.81 11.09
N HIS A 103 3.21 9.59 9.78
CA HIS A 103 3.30 10.65 8.77
C HIS A 103 2.32 11.80 9.01
N ALA A 104 1.09 11.52 9.45
CA ALA A 104 0.06 12.56 9.60
C ALA A 104 0.08 13.27 10.97
N HIS A 105 0.57 12.61 12.03
CA HIS A 105 0.39 13.09 13.40
C HIS A 105 1.70 13.27 14.19
N THR A 106 2.86 12.84 13.69
CA THR A 106 4.13 13.22 14.33
C THR A 106 4.41 14.71 14.14
N ALA A 107 5.16 15.28 15.08
CA ALA A 107 5.50 16.69 15.03
C ALA A 107 6.46 16.97 13.88
N GLN A 108 6.10 17.93 13.03
CA GLN A 108 7.01 18.46 12.01
C GLN A 108 8.25 19.08 12.65
N LYS A 109 9.40 18.78 12.07
CA LYS A 109 10.70 19.31 12.46
C LYS A 109 11.29 20.17 11.34
N VAL A 110 12.30 20.98 11.68
CA VAL A 110 13.02 21.83 10.73
C VAL A 110 14.52 21.64 10.91
N TYR A 111 15.24 21.50 9.80
CA TYR A 111 16.71 21.48 9.78
C TYR A 111 17.25 22.59 8.86
N PRO A 112 18.28 23.34 9.27
CA PRO A 112 18.93 23.32 10.59
C PRO A 112 17.98 23.74 11.73
N THR A 113 18.07 23.06 12.88
CA THR A 113 17.23 23.38 14.04
C THR A 113 17.83 24.54 14.82
N LEU A 114 17.06 25.62 15.04
CA LEU A 114 17.48 26.81 15.78
C LEU A 114 18.76 27.46 15.22
N ALA A 115 18.97 27.37 13.91
CA ALA A 115 20.09 27.96 13.20
C ALA A 115 19.64 28.48 11.84
N ASP A 116 20.45 29.36 11.25
CA ASP A 116 20.25 29.83 9.88
C ASP A 116 20.26 28.67 8.88
N GLY A 117 19.46 28.80 7.81
CA GLY A 117 19.49 27.88 6.70
C GLY A 117 20.84 27.78 6.00
N VAL A 118 20.99 26.74 5.18
CA VAL A 118 22.20 26.46 4.42
C VAL A 118 22.21 27.26 3.12
N THR A 119 23.35 27.88 2.82
CA THR A 119 23.54 28.64 1.57
C THR A 119 23.92 27.70 0.43
N ILE A 120 23.20 27.77 -0.70
CA ILE A 120 23.49 27.01 -1.92
C ILE A 120 23.69 27.98 -3.08
N THR A 121 24.70 27.71 -3.91
CA THR A 121 25.12 28.58 -5.01
C THR A 121 24.74 27.98 -6.37
N THR A 122 24.32 28.82 -7.32
CA THR A 122 24.06 28.42 -8.72
C THR A 122 25.33 28.18 -9.50
N GLY A 123 25.22 27.53 -10.66
CA GLY A 123 26.28 27.53 -11.66
C GLY A 123 26.50 28.92 -12.27
N ALA A 124 27.63 29.07 -12.98
CA ALA A 124 27.96 30.31 -13.67
C ALA A 124 27.10 30.53 -14.93
N GLY A 125 26.78 29.46 -15.67
CA GLY A 125 25.96 29.52 -16.88
C GLY A 125 24.46 29.57 -16.60
N ASP A 126 23.70 30.04 -17.59
CA ASP A 126 22.23 29.99 -17.58
C ASP A 126 21.73 28.55 -17.40
N TRP A 127 20.85 28.35 -16.42
CA TRP A 127 20.39 27.03 -15.94
C TRP A 127 21.51 26.04 -15.56
N GLY A 128 22.73 26.52 -15.35
CA GLY A 128 23.85 25.72 -14.90
C GLY A 128 23.67 25.31 -13.44
N LEU A 129 23.76 24.01 -13.16
CA LEU A 129 23.79 23.51 -11.78
C LEU A 129 25.10 23.93 -11.11
N GLY A 130 24.99 24.46 -9.90
CA GLY A 130 26.13 24.78 -9.05
C GLY A 130 26.77 23.54 -8.43
N THR A 131 27.69 23.75 -7.50
CA THR A 131 28.32 22.65 -6.75
C THR A 131 27.33 21.99 -5.81
N ILE A 132 27.41 20.66 -5.68
CA ILE A 132 26.66 19.93 -4.64
C ILE A 132 27.08 20.46 -3.27
N THR A 133 26.11 20.93 -2.50
CA THR A 133 26.30 21.50 -1.16
C THR A 133 25.60 20.62 -0.13
N GLU A 134 26.28 20.30 0.98
CA GLU A 134 25.67 19.54 2.08
C GLU A 134 24.72 20.42 2.89
N ILE A 135 23.48 19.96 3.06
CA ILE A 135 22.42 20.66 3.78
C ILE A 135 22.20 19.98 5.13
N VAL A 136 21.99 18.66 5.12
CA VAL A 136 21.89 17.82 6.32
C VAL A 136 23.08 16.87 6.33
N PRO A 137 24.02 16.96 7.29
CA PRO A 137 25.11 16.02 7.42
C PRO A 137 24.63 14.59 7.69
N ALA A 138 25.44 13.59 7.32
CA ALA A 138 25.16 12.21 7.69
C ALA A 138 25.08 12.06 9.23
N ASN A 139 24.16 11.21 9.70
CA ASN A 139 23.87 10.99 11.13
C ASN A 139 23.29 12.21 11.89
N ALA A 140 22.86 13.28 11.20
CA ALA A 140 22.20 14.40 11.86
C ALA A 140 20.73 14.10 12.23
N ILE A 141 20.07 13.23 11.45
CA ILE A 141 18.73 12.70 11.71
C ILE A 141 18.88 11.19 11.87
N SER A 142 18.58 10.66 13.06
CA SER A 142 18.88 9.28 13.46
C SER A 142 17.79 8.27 13.16
N THR A 143 16.64 8.74 12.69
CA THR A 143 15.42 7.99 12.39
C THR A 143 15.09 8.16 10.91
N GLU A 144 14.22 7.31 10.37
CA GLU A 144 13.74 7.49 9.00
C GLU A 144 12.91 8.78 8.91
N PHE A 145 12.96 9.43 7.75
CA PHE A 145 12.33 10.74 7.60
C PHE A 145 11.90 11.01 6.17
N ASP A 146 10.98 11.94 5.97
CA ASP A 146 10.62 12.48 4.66
C ASP A 146 10.64 14.00 4.68
N ILE A 147 10.92 14.64 3.55
CA ILE A 147 10.95 16.10 3.42
C ILE A 147 9.62 16.56 2.84
N HIS A 148 8.88 17.37 3.61
CA HIS A 148 7.59 17.90 3.19
C HIS A 148 7.74 19.21 2.43
N GLU A 149 8.63 20.09 2.91
CA GLU A 149 8.80 21.42 2.33
C GLU A 149 10.26 21.85 2.30
N VAL A 150 10.60 22.59 1.24
CA VAL A 150 11.79 23.44 1.18
C VAL A 150 11.38 24.85 1.56
N LEU A 151 12.02 25.39 2.58
CA LEU A 151 11.82 26.74 3.09
C LEU A 151 12.95 27.63 2.57
N VAL A 152 12.67 28.44 1.54
CA VAL A 152 13.64 29.42 1.02
C VAL A 152 13.58 30.67 1.90
N GLU A 153 14.60 30.86 2.71
CA GLU A 153 14.68 31.93 3.72
C GLU A 153 15.17 33.25 3.13
N ASP A 154 16.09 33.16 2.16
CA ASP A 154 16.68 34.33 1.52
C ASP A 154 17.14 34.00 0.10
N VAL A 155 17.13 35.02 -0.77
CA VAL A 155 17.72 34.96 -2.11
C VAL A 155 18.55 36.22 -2.34
N ASN A 156 19.75 36.06 -2.90
CA ASN A 156 20.58 37.23 -3.17
C ASN A 156 20.22 37.94 -4.49
N THR A 157 19.35 37.35 -5.31
CA THR A 157 18.87 37.92 -6.57
C THR A 157 17.38 37.67 -6.72
N GLN A 158 16.62 38.77 -6.78
CA GLN A 158 15.17 38.78 -6.97
C GLN A 158 14.81 38.87 -8.47
N ASP A 159 13.52 38.70 -8.76
CA ASP A 159 12.91 38.73 -10.09
C ASP A 159 13.55 37.73 -11.06
N LYS A 160 13.74 36.51 -10.54
CA LYS A 160 14.34 35.38 -11.24
C LYS A 160 13.65 34.07 -10.90
N THR A 161 13.75 33.12 -11.83
CA THR A 161 13.33 31.74 -11.62
C THR A 161 14.53 30.86 -11.26
N TYR A 162 14.37 30.06 -10.22
CA TYR A 162 15.36 29.10 -9.73
C TYR A 162 14.85 27.67 -9.87
N GLN A 163 15.78 26.73 -9.98
CA GLN A 163 15.52 25.29 -9.87
C GLN A 163 16.46 24.67 -8.85
N LEU A 164 15.89 24.06 -7.80
CA LEU A 164 16.60 23.34 -6.77
C LEU A 164 16.43 21.83 -6.99
N ILE A 165 17.52 21.09 -6.82
CA ILE A 165 17.50 19.62 -6.78
C ILE A 165 18.08 19.20 -5.43
N LEU A 166 17.38 18.31 -4.72
CA LEU A 166 17.89 17.67 -3.51
C LEU A 166 18.18 16.19 -3.76
N TYR A 167 19.21 15.72 -3.08
CA TYR A 167 19.73 14.37 -3.13
C TYR A 167 19.86 13.82 -1.71
N TYR A 168 19.68 12.51 -1.55
CA TYR A 168 19.92 11.82 -0.29
C TYR A 168 20.95 10.69 -0.40
N GLY A 169 21.55 10.35 0.74
CA GLY A 169 22.41 9.19 0.90
C GLY A 169 23.82 9.32 0.32
N GLY A 170 24.55 8.20 0.32
CA GLY A 170 25.93 8.12 -0.15
C GLY A 170 26.07 8.37 -1.65
N SER A 171 25.09 7.91 -2.42
CA SER A 171 25.11 7.89 -3.90
C SER A 171 24.47 9.10 -4.57
N ASP A 172 23.99 10.09 -3.81
CA ASP A 172 23.19 11.21 -4.33
C ASP A 172 21.97 10.78 -5.14
N THR A 173 21.10 9.97 -4.52
CA THR A 173 19.81 9.66 -5.15
C THR A 173 18.94 10.91 -5.11
N GLU A 174 18.47 11.39 -6.26
CA GLU A 174 17.57 12.55 -6.33
C GLU A 174 16.24 12.23 -5.61
N CYS A 175 15.83 13.11 -4.69
CA CYS A 175 14.55 13.00 -3.99
C CYS A 175 13.62 14.20 -4.20
N VAL A 176 14.14 15.36 -4.62
CA VAL A 176 13.34 16.56 -4.85
C VAL A 176 13.85 17.29 -6.08
N ARG A 177 12.92 17.78 -6.89
CA ARG A 177 13.19 18.78 -7.93
C ARG A 177 12.06 19.80 -7.95
N VAL A 178 12.37 21.02 -7.50
CA VAL A 178 11.38 22.11 -7.43
C VAL A 178 11.87 23.33 -8.19
N ARG A 179 10.93 24.07 -8.77
CA ARG A 179 11.16 25.33 -9.45
C ARG A 179 10.35 26.41 -8.76
N PHE A 180 10.99 27.54 -8.46
CA PHE A 180 10.33 28.66 -7.79
C PHE A 180 10.77 29.99 -8.40
N ALA A 181 9.87 30.97 -8.38
CA ALA A 181 10.16 32.34 -8.74
C ALA A 181 10.38 33.14 -7.46
N ALA A 182 11.53 33.80 -7.36
CA ALA A 182 11.74 34.83 -6.35
C ALA A 182 11.41 36.17 -6.97
N THR A 183 10.41 36.87 -6.45
CA THR A 183 9.96 38.15 -7.01
C THR A 183 10.03 39.23 -5.96
N SER A 184 10.47 40.42 -6.35
CA SER A 184 10.53 41.60 -5.47
C SER A 184 9.15 42.06 -5.01
N ASN A 185 8.10 41.68 -5.75
CA ASN A 185 6.71 42.01 -5.46
C ASN A 185 6.07 41.17 -4.33
N LYS A 186 6.70 40.06 -3.93
CA LYS A 186 6.24 39.23 -2.82
C LYS A 186 7.28 39.30 -1.71
N GLY A 187 6.87 39.44 -0.45
CA GLY A 187 7.76 39.55 0.71
C GLY A 187 8.56 38.29 1.05
N GLY A 188 8.88 37.44 0.07
CA GLY A 188 9.57 36.16 0.23
C GLY A 188 9.18 35.13 -0.83
N VAL A 189 9.86 33.99 -0.80
CA VAL A 189 9.53 32.82 -1.61
C VAL A 189 8.62 31.91 -0.77
N PRO A 190 7.42 31.52 -1.26
CA PRO A 190 6.55 30.59 -0.54
C PRO A 190 7.28 29.26 -0.28
N ALA A 191 6.86 28.52 0.75
CA ALA A 191 7.33 27.15 0.96
C ALA A 191 7.07 26.30 -0.30
N GLN A 192 8.05 25.50 -0.70
CA GLN A 192 7.95 24.63 -1.87
C GLN A 192 7.68 23.21 -1.40
N PHE A 193 6.55 22.63 -1.79
CA PHE A 193 6.24 21.24 -1.49
C PHE A 193 7.24 20.30 -2.17
N ALA A 194 7.82 19.41 -1.38
CA ALA A 194 8.79 18.41 -1.82
C ALA A 194 8.17 17.02 -1.82
N MET A 195 7.58 16.60 -0.68
CA MET A 195 6.98 15.29 -0.43
C MET A 195 7.84 14.14 -0.97
N THR A 196 8.95 13.86 -0.29
CA THR A 196 9.89 12.82 -0.70
C THR A 196 9.38 11.41 -0.37
N PRO A 197 9.95 10.37 -0.99
CA PRO A 197 9.92 9.03 -0.41
C PRO A 197 10.51 9.02 1.01
N LEU A 198 10.27 7.94 1.75
CA LEU A 198 10.93 7.69 3.03
C LEU A 198 12.45 7.58 2.82
N ILE A 199 13.19 8.43 3.51
CA ILE A 199 14.65 8.52 3.46
C ILE A 199 15.20 7.71 4.64
N PRO A 200 16.14 6.77 4.40
CA PRO A 200 16.71 5.96 5.47
C PRO A 200 17.36 6.81 6.55
N ALA A 201 17.27 6.36 7.81
CA ALA A 201 17.95 6.95 8.94
C ALA A 201 19.43 7.23 8.67
N ASN A 202 19.94 8.32 9.25
CA ASN A 202 21.33 8.77 9.12
C ASN A 202 21.77 9.18 7.71
N SER A 203 20.86 9.22 6.74
CA SER A 203 21.14 9.75 5.40
C SER A 203 21.52 11.23 5.46
N ARG A 204 22.54 11.60 4.70
CA ARG A 204 22.81 13.02 4.39
C ARG A 204 21.82 13.54 3.35
N ILE A 205 21.57 14.85 3.38
CA ILE A 205 20.87 15.59 2.32
C ILE A 205 21.82 16.60 1.71
N ARG A 206 21.88 16.63 0.38
CA ARG A 206 22.69 17.58 -0.39
C ARG A 206 21.84 18.22 -1.47
N GLY A 207 22.24 19.39 -1.96
CA GLY A 207 21.50 20.10 -2.99
C GLY A 207 22.37 20.80 -4.03
N GLN A 208 21.77 21.01 -5.19
CA GLN A 208 22.30 21.85 -6.27
C GLN A 208 21.23 22.84 -6.71
N LEU A 209 21.68 24.02 -7.11
CA LEU A 209 20.82 25.10 -7.54
C LEU A 209 21.18 25.53 -8.97
N ALA A 210 20.16 25.87 -9.74
CA ALA A 210 20.26 26.58 -11.00
C ALA A 210 19.33 27.80 -10.97
N ILE A 211 19.62 28.79 -11.82
CA ILE A 211 18.83 30.00 -11.99
C ILE A 211 18.81 30.36 -13.48
N GLU A 212 17.76 31.01 -13.94
CA GLU A 212 17.80 31.75 -15.21
C GLU A 212 18.89 32.84 -15.17
N ASP A 213 19.54 33.07 -16.31
CA ASP A 213 20.64 34.01 -16.55
C ASP A 213 21.97 33.68 -15.82
N GLY A 214 22.01 32.64 -14.99
CA GLY A 214 23.21 32.13 -14.31
C GLY A 214 23.83 33.11 -13.30
N GLY A 215 25.16 33.04 -13.14
CA GLY A 215 25.94 34.06 -12.45
C GLY A 215 26.18 33.90 -10.93
N SER A 216 26.43 32.68 -10.45
CA SER A 216 26.83 32.37 -9.05
C SER A 216 25.94 33.02 -7.98
N LYS A 217 24.62 32.94 -8.18
CA LYS A 217 23.63 33.45 -7.24
C LYS A 217 23.44 32.48 -6.09
N THR A 218 22.85 32.94 -5.00
CA THR A 218 22.70 32.12 -3.80
C THR A 218 21.29 32.20 -3.26
N ILE A 219 20.85 31.10 -2.67
CA ILE A 219 19.71 31.06 -1.75
C ILE A 219 20.18 30.56 -0.40
N LYS A 220 19.45 30.92 0.66
CA LYS A 220 19.50 30.27 1.97
C LYS A 220 18.25 29.44 2.15
N LEU A 221 18.38 28.18 2.58
CA LEU A 221 17.22 27.32 2.79
C LEU A 221 17.29 26.47 4.06
N SER A 222 16.11 26.15 4.57
CA SER A 222 15.87 25.10 5.57
C SER A 222 14.91 24.05 5.01
N LEU A 223 14.89 22.87 5.62
CA LEU A 223 14.02 21.76 5.25
C LEU A 223 13.03 21.50 6.37
N ARG A 224 11.74 21.38 6.05
CA ARG A 224 10.72 20.84 6.95
C ARG A 224 10.53 19.36 6.67
N TYR A 225 10.54 18.54 7.73
CA TYR A 225 10.49 17.09 7.62
C TYR A 225 9.62 16.46 8.73
N HIS A 226 9.15 15.23 8.49
CA HIS A 226 8.67 14.33 9.55
C HIS A 226 9.70 13.23 9.78
N ASP A 227 9.78 12.73 11.01
CA ASP A 227 10.46 11.49 11.33
C ASP A 227 9.49 10.39 11.77
N TYR A 228 9.99 9.16 11.63
CA TYR A 228 9.29 7.91 11.87
C TYR A 228 10.07 7.11 12.94
N ASP A 229 9.40 6.84 14.06
CA ASP A 229 9.96 6.27 15.30
C ASP A 229 9.43 4.86 15.62
#